data_AF-A0A367JW46-F1
#
_entry.id   AF-A0A367JW46-F1
#
_cell.length_a   1.000
_cell.length_b   1.000
_cell.length_c   1.000
_cell.angle_alpha   90.00
_cell.angle_beta   90.00
_cell.angle_gamma   90.00
#
_symmetry.space_group_name_H-M   'P 1'
#
loop_
_entity.id
_entity.type
_entity.pdbx_description
1 polymer ?
#
loop_
_entity_poly.entity_id
_entity_poly.type
_entity_poly.pdbx_seq_one_letter_code
_entity_poly.pdbx_strand_id
1 'polypeptide(L)'
;MSNLEIQITHSQAVCIFYGDPLTTENQMLNEAKIVAIQDVELRYIDTPSEPYLLASKRINFFPFKYKRYRHAGLRPQSELFEETIEEVDNDTKDNVVHSESQLIEFINNVFLINDPQNKEVYERLCMSSDQIFSITKQHTSLFQDKKIGAFTQFSKKCGAEYLKAQTSRKRIENSRIERKIIYLMKEKDRVFLAHNLANYQKRYEGYIDNLKIDGFEIIGYARKSPGELLNDGRKANLQNMINCLKERSLVELIYVSPQCLAGSPIASRDMPNAVKEPETMELNYCAGSTQTLLSKLSANIKKVCLVIVDYAGLSTNPDDIRTLVSNYSCLECIVVDRFRETGKYEVYSRSKILNNDSYLKPFACRKALPHRSK
;
A
#
# COMPACT_ATOMS: atom_id res chain seq x y z
N MET A 1 -1.04 16.42 29.31
CA MET A 1 -2.50 16.20 29.19
C MET A 1 -2.68 14.94 28.36
N SER A 2 -3.13 13.85 28.98
CA SER A 2 -3.38 12.58 28.30
C SER A 2 -4.60 12.71 27.39
N ASN A 3 -4.43 12.53 26.08
CA ASN A 3 -5.57 12.34 25.18
C ASN A 3 -6.36 11.13 25.68
N LEU A 4 -7.58 11.34 26.17
CA LEU A 4 -8.52 10.25 26.37
C LEU A 4 -8.82 9.67 24.98
N GLU A 5 -8.27 8.49 24.71
CA GLU A 5 -8.65 7.69 23.55
C GLU A 5 -10.15 7.40 23.67
N ILE A 6 -10.94 7.93 22.73
CA ILE A 6 -12.38 7.69 22.68
C ILE A 6 -12.57 6.19 22.39
N GLN A 7 -12.96 5.42 23.41
CA GLN A 7 -13.28 4.00 23.26
C GLN A 7 -14.72 3.86 22.82
N ILE A 8 -14.92 3.52 21.55
CA ILE A 8 -16.21 3.25 20.93
C ILE A 8 -16.40 1.73 20.86
N THR A 9 -17.58 1.24 21.24
CA THR A 9 -17.93 -0.17 21.14
C THR A 9 -18.33 -0.55 19.72
N HIS A 10 -18.38 -1.85 19.40
CA HIS A 10 -18.82 -2.33 18.10
C HIS A 10 -20.22 -1.81 17.78
N SER A 11 -21.18 -2.01 18.68
CA SER A 11 -22.58 -1.56 18.50
C SER A 11 -22.68 -0.04 18.29
N GLN A 12 -21.87 0.75 19.00
CA GLN A 12 -21.81 2.21 18.77
C GLN A 12 -21.21 2.55 17.40
N ALA A 13 -20.15 1.86 16.99
CA ALA A 13 -19.53 2.05 15.68
C ALA A 13 -20.47 1.68 14.53
N VAL A 14 -21.31 0.67 14.73
CA VAL A 14 -22.35 0.26 13.79
C VAL A 14 -23.37 1.39 13.58
N CYS A 15 -23.83 2.04 14.65
CA CYS A 15 -24.68 3.23 14.53
C CYS A 15 -23.99 4.38 13.78
N ILE A 16 -22.70 4.64 14.08
CA ILE A 16 -21.91 5.66 13.38
C ILE A 16 -21.82 5.35 11.87
N PHE A 17 -21.63 4.08 11.51
CA PHE A 17 -21.55 3.64 10.11
C PHE A 17 -22.84 3.93 9.34
N TYR A 18 -24.01 3.69 9.94
CA TYR A 18 -25.31 3.98 9.33
C TYR A 18 -25.77 5.44 9.49
N GLY A 19 -25.05 6.25 10.28
CA GLY A 19 -25.43 7.64 10.57
C GLY A 19 -26.61 7.78 11.55
N ASP A 20 -26.89 6.74 12.33
CA ASP A 20 -28.02 6.71 13.27
C ASP A 20 -27.63 7.21 14.67
N PRO A 21 -28.58 7.80 15.44
CA PRO A 21 -28.36 8.14 16.84
C PRO A 21 -27.93 6.94 17.69
N LEU A 22 -27.05 7.17 18.68
CA LEU A 22 -26.51 6.14 19.58
C LEU A 22 -27.52 5.68 20.66
N THR A 23 -28.70 5.21 20.25
CA THR A 23 -29.69 4.60 21.15
C THR A 23 -29.53 3.08 21.20
N THR A 24 -29.98 2.43 22.28
CA THR A 24 -29.93 0.96 22.41
C THR A 24 -30.71 0.26 21.30
N GLU A 25 -31.85 0.82 20.91
CA GLU A 25 -32.69 0.30 19.82
C GLU A 25 -31.96 0.32 18.47
N ASN A 26 -31.32 1.45 18.12
CA ASN A 26 -30.57 1.56 16.87
C ASN A 26 -29.34 0.65 16.86
N GLN A 27 -28.67 0.50 18.00
CA GLN A 27 -27.51 -0.40 18.14
C GLN A 27 -27.90 -1.84 17.80
N MET A 28 -29.00 -2.34 18.39
CA MET A 28 -29.51 -3.68 18.13
C MET A 28 -29.97 -3.85 16.67
N LEU A 29 -30.75 -2.90 16.16
CA LEU A 29 -31.27 -2.95 14.79
C LEU A 29 -30.14 -2.98 13.76
N ASN A 30 -29.14 -2.12 13.94
CA ASN A 30 -28.06 -2.01 12.98
C ASN A 30 -27.03 -3.13 13.10
N GLU A 31 -26.81 -3.70 14.30
CA GLU A 31 -26.03 -4.94 14.43
C GLU A 31 -26.67 -6.08 13.65
N ALA A 32 -27.99 -6.26 13.77
CA ALA A 32 -28.70 -7.26 12.99
C ALA A 32 -28.55 -7.04 11.48
N LYS A 33 -28.53 -5.79 11.01
CA LYS A 33 -28.27 -5.46 9.59
C LYS A 33 -26.89 -5.90 9.13
N ILE A 34 -25.84 -5.69 9.93
CA ILE A 34 -24.48 -6.13 9.56
C ILE A 34 -24.40 -7.66 9.58
N VAL A 35 -24.93 -8.31 10.61
CA VAL A 35 -24.93 -9.78 10.72
C VAL A 35 -25.67 -10.45 9.55
N ALA A 36 -26.69 -9.79 9.01
CA ALA A 36 -27.42 -10.27 7.84
C ALA A 36 -26.60 -10.22 6.53
N ILE A 37 -25.53 -9.44 6.48
CA ILE A 37 -24.64 -9.37 5.32
C ILE A 37 -23.55 -10.43 5.49
N GLN A 38 -23.57 -11.44 4.61
CA GLN A 38 -22.54 -12.47 4.60
C GLN A 38 -21.16 -11.89 4.22
N ASP A 39 -20.10 -12.49 4.77
CA ASP A 39 -18.71 -12.20 4.45
C ASP A 39 -18.26 -10.75 4.61
N VAL A 40 -18.84 -10.00 5.56
CA VAL A 40 -18.36 -8.66 5.91
C VAL A 40 -18.17 -8.50 7.41
N GLU A 41 -17.21 -7.65 7.80
CA GLU A 41 -17.04 -7.22 9.17
C GLU A 41 -16.82 -5.71 9.26
N LEU A 42 -17.28 -5.11 10.35
CA LEU A 42 -17.03 -3.71 10.66
C LEU A 42 -15.67 -3.56 11.37
N ARG A 43 -14.80 -2.72 10.82
CA ARG A 43 -13.44 -2.46 11.33
C ARG A 43 -13.10 -0.97 11.27
N TYR A 44 -12.00 -0.57 11.89
CA TYR A 44 -11.42 0.77 11.71
C TYR A 44 -9.93 0.68 11.36
N ILE A 45 -9.34 1.75 10.83
CA ILE A 45 -7.90 1.78 10.50
C ILE A 45 -7.16 2.57 11.58
N ASP A 46 -7.39 3.88 11.62
CA ASP A 46 -6.70 4.78 12.53
C ASP A 46 -7.63 5.33 13.61
N THR A 47 -8.80 5.83 13.21
CA THR A 47 -9.75 6.49 14.11
C THR A 47 -10.98 5.61 14.37
N PRO A 48 -11.28 5.23 15.63
CA PRO A 48 -12.46 4.43 15.96
C PRO A 48 -13.80 5.07 15.55
N SER A 49 -13.87 6.39 15.40
CA SER A 49 -15.10 7.07 14.93
C SER A 49 -15.28 7.02 13.41
N GLU A 50 -14.37 6.36 12.68
CA GLU A 50 -14.46 6.18 11.22
C GLU A 50 -14.55 4.68 10.88
N PRO A 51 -15.73 4.07 11.05
CA PRO A 51 -15.94 2.65 10.76
C PRO A 51 -15.94 2.35 9.26
N TYR A 52 -15.42 1.19 8.90
CA TYR A 52 -15.40 0.62 7.56
C TYR A 52 -16.06 -0.76 7.57
N LEU A 53 -17.06 -0.95 6.71
CA LEU A 53 -17.59 -2.27 6.42
C LEU A 53 -16.70 -2.90 5.33
N LEU A 54 -16.07 -4.03 5.65
CA LEU A 54 -15.07 -4.65 4.79
C LEU A 54 -15.38 -6.12 4.59
N ALA A 55 -15.19 -6.61 3.37
CA ALA A 55 -15.29 -8.03 3.11
C ALA A 55 -14.29 -8.82 3.98
N SER A 56 -14.71 -9.94 4.55
CA SER A 56 -13.87 -10.82 5.38
C SER A 56 -12.59 -11.21 4.65
N LYS A 57 -12.70 -11.52 3.35
CA LYS A 57 -11.54 -11.79 2.47
C LYS A 57 -10.55 -10.63 2.46
N ARG A 58 -11.03 -9.38 2.36
CA ARG A 58 -10.18 -8.17 2.36
C ARG A 58 -9.49 -7.95 3.70
N ILE A 59 -10.16 -8.28 4.80
CA ILE A 59 -9.55 -8.24 6.13
C ILE A 59 -8.43 -9.27 6.21
N ASN A 60 -8.66 -10.49 5.70
CA ASN A 60 -7.65 -11.54 5.64
C ASN A 60 -6.47 -11.19 4.74
N PHE A 61 -6.69 -10.38 3.69
CA PHE A 61 -5.59 -9.84 2.86
C PHE A 61 -4.70 -8.84 3.63
N PHE A 62 -5.23 -8.13 4.62
CA PHE A 62 -4.48 -7.14 5.41
C PHE A 62 -4.87 -7.20 6.90
N PRO A 63 -4.58 -8.31 7.60
CA PRO A 63 -5.16 -8.56 8.93
C PRO A 63 -4.68 -7.56 9.99
N PHE A 64 -3.55 -6.88 9.74
CA PHE A 64 -2.96 -5.90 10.66
C PHE A 64 -3.37 -4.46 10.36
N LYS A 65 -3.97 -4.20 9.18
CA LYS A 65 -4.43 -2.86 8.79
C LYS A 65 -5.75 -2.51 9.45
N TYR A 66 -6.61 -3.50 9.64
CA TYR A 66 -7.99 -3.31 10.09
C TYR A 66 -8.14 -3.75 11.54
N LYS A 67 -8.42 -2.80 12.42
CA LYS A 67 -8.58 -2.98 13.87
C LYS A 67 -10.03 -3.32 14.20
N ARG A 68 -10.22 -4.13 15.24
CA ARG A 68 -11.54 -4.62 15.70
C ARG A 68 -12.11 -3.71 16.79
N TYR A 69 -13.41 -3.44 16.75
CA TYR A 69 -14.11 -2.80 17.86
C TYR A 69 -14.33 -3.75 19.03
N ARG A 70 -14.42 -3.21 20.26
CA ARG A 70 -14.79 -3.99 21.45
C ARG A 70 -16.30 -4.17 21.53
N HIS A 71 -16.77 -5.39 21.82
CA HIS A 71 -18.19 -5.63 22.03
C HIS A 71 -18.60 -5.25 23.46
N ALA A 72 -19.75 -4.60 23.60
CA ALA A 72 -20.28 -4.16 24.89
C ALA A 72 -20.94 -5.35 25.62
N GLY A 73 -20.15 -6.15 26.33
CA GLY A 73 -20.64 -7.18 27.23
C GLY A 73 -21.08 -8.47 26.54
N LEU A 74 -20.15 -9.42 26.44
CA LEU A 74 -20.33 -10.87 26.64
C LEU A 74 -18.93 -11.51 26.56
N ARG A 75 -18.70 -12.55 27.36
CA ARG A 75 -17.50 -13.40 27.33
C ARG A 75 -17.35 -14.03 25.92
N PRO A 76 -16.13 -14.46 25.53
CA PRO A 76 -15.88 -14.94 24.18
C PRO A 76 -16.71 -16.19 23.92
N GLN A 77 -17.58 -16.14 22.91
CA GLN A 77 -17.96 -17.35 22.19
C GLN A 77 -16.79 -17.73 21.29
N SER A 78 -15.80 -18.37 21.89
CA SER A 78 -15.04 -19.40 21.17
C SER A 78 -16.02 -20.50 20.79
N GLU A 79 -15.80 -21.12 19.63
CA GLU A 79 -16.53 -22.25 19.04
C GLU A 79 -17.71 -21.85 18.13
N LEU A 80 -17.38 -21.61 16.86
CA LEU A 80 -18.02 -22.19 15.67
C LEU A 80 -17.58 -21.35 14.47
N PHE A 81 -16.52 -21.80 13.80
CA PHE A 81 -16.18 -21.65 12.38
C PHE A 81 -14.69 -22.00 12.29
N GLU A 82 -14.39 -23.30 12.45
CA GLU A 82 -13.22 -23.87 11.81
C GLU A 82 -13.50 -23.87 10.30
N GLU A 83 -13.19 -22.77 9.64
CA GLU A 83 -13.01 -22.81 8.19
C GLU A 83 -11.65 -23.41 7.90
N THR A 84 -11.71 -24.56 7.25
CA THR A 84 -10.62 -25.29 6.61
C THR A 84 -9.65 -24.34 5.94
N ILE A 85 -8.45 -24.24 6.52
CA ILE A 85 -7.26 -23.74 5.84
C ILE A 85 -7.00 -24.76 4.73
N GLU A 86 -7.35 -24.43 3.49
CA GLU A 86 -6.82 -25.13 2.33
C GLU A 86 -5.30 -25.16 2.48
N GLU A 87 -4.75 -26.37 2.39
CA GLU A 87 -3.34 -26.67 2.57
C GLU A 87 -2.50 -25.68 1.76
N VAL A 88 -1.76 -24.83 2.48
CA VAL A 88 -0.74 -23.99 1.88
C VAL A 88 0.31 -24.94 1.34
N ASP A 89 0.36 -25.02 0.00
CA ASP A 89 1.32 -25.84 -0.73
C ASP A 89 2.73 -25.59 -0.20
N ASN A 90 3.40 -26.68 0.17
CA ASN A 90 4.58 -26.71 1.02
C ASN A 90 5.89 -26.39 0.28
N ASP A 91 5.83 -25.57 -0.78
CA ASP A 91 7.04 -25.17 -1.50
C ASP A 91 7.75 -24.02 -0.75
N THR A 92 8.46 -24.43 0.30
CA THR A 92 8.97 -23.61 1.41
C THR A 92 10.21 -22.77 1.08
N LYS A 93 10.55 -22.57 -0.20
CA LYS A 93 11.74 -21.80 -0.61
C LYS A 93 11.46 -20.36 -1.05
N ASP A 94 10.22 -20.02 -1.39
CA ASP A 94 9.85 -18.70 -1.94
C ASP A 94 9.20 -17.73 -0.92
N ASN A 95 9.07 -18.12 0.35
CA ASN A 95 8.23 -17.42 1.33
C ASN A 95 8.98 -16.43 2.23
N VAL A 96 10.11 -15.92 1.76
CA VAL A 96 11.06 -15.15 2.56
C VAL A 96 11.11 -13.71 2.06
N VAL A 97 11.27 -12.74 2.96
CA VAL A 97 11.37 -11.33 2.56
C VAL A 97 12.70 -11.06 1.84
N HIS A 98 12.63 -10.50 0.63
CA HIS A 98 13.78 -10.36 -0.28
C HIS A 98 14.22 -8.91 -0.56
N SER A 99 13.44 -7.90 -0.17
CA SER A 99 13.81 -6.49 -0.39
C SER A 99 13.88 -5.69 0.91
N GLU A 100 14.70 -4.62 0.92
CA GLU A 100 14.83 -3.71 2.07
C GLU A 100 13.48 -3.10 2.47
N SER A 101 12.65 -2.75 1.49
CA SER A 101 11.31 -2.16 1.70
C SER A 101 10.33 -3.14 2.33
N GLN A 102 10.27 -4.38 1.85
CA GLN A 102 9.45 -5.42 2.49
C GLN A 102 9.97 -5.73 3.89
N LEU A 103 11.28 -5.71 4.11
CA LEU A 103 11.88 -6.03 5.40
C LEU A 103 11.55 -4.97 6.45
N ILE A 104 11.61 -3.69 6.09
CA ILE A 104 11.22 -2.63 7.03
C ILE A 104 9.73 -2.70 7.35
N GLU A 105 8.88 -3.03 6.38
CA GLU A 105 7.45 -3.26 6.63
C GLU A 105 7.22 -4.46 7.55
N PHE A 106 7.91 -5.57 7.32
CA PHE A 106 7.88 -6.73 8.21
C PHE A 106 8.24 -6.34 9.64
N ILE A 107 9.39 -5.69 9.83
CA ILE A 107 9.88 -5.26 11.16
C ILE A 107 8.86 -4.35 11.85
N ASN A 108 8.32 -3.35 11.15
CA ASN A 108 7.39 -2.40 11.75
C ASN A 108 6.03 -3.02 12.09
N ASN A 109 5.60 -4.08 11.39
CA ASN A 109 4.37 -4.79 11.74
C ASN A 109 4.58 -5.84 12.85
N VAL A 110 5.76 -6.47 12.92
CA VAL A 110 6.08 -7.52 13.90
C VAL A 110 6.44 -6.94 15.27
N PHE A 111 7.09 -5.78 15.32
CA PHE A 111 7.62 -5.16 16.54
C PHE A 111 6.96 -3.81 16.81
N LEU A 112 5.73 -3.83 17.33
CA LEU A 112 4.98 -2.61 17.60
C LEU A 112 5.40 -1.94 18.91
N ILE A 113 5.45 -0.61 18.90
CA ILE A 113 5.76 0.19 20.10
C ILE A 113 4.51 0.55 20.92
N ASN A 114 3.36 0.60 20.26
CA ASN A 114 2.06 0.93 20.86
C ASN A 114 1.21 -0.34 20.98
N ASP A 115 0.31 -0.37 21.97
CA ASP A 115 -0.61 -1.50 22.16
C ASP A 115 -1.57 -1.61 20.96
N PRO A 116 -1.53 -2.70 20.17
CA PRO A 116 -2.46 -2.89 19.07
C PRO A 116 -3.88 -3.26 19.54
N GLN A 117 -4.08 -3.47 20.85
CA GLN A 117 -5.31 -3.99 21.45
C GLN A 117 -5.74 -5.35 20.88
N ASN A 118 -4.79 -6.12 20.36
CA ASN A 118 -5.02 -7.42 19.75
C ASN A 118 -4.13 -8.49 20.39
N LYS A 119 -4.60 -9.05 21.51
CA LYS A 119 -3.89 -10.10 22.27
C LYS A 119 -3.87 -11.47 21.58
N GLU A 120 -4.72 -11.66 20.57
CA GLU A 120 -4.72 -12.89 19.76
C GLU A 120 -3.49 -12.98 18.88
N VAL A 121 -3.04 -11.83 18.36
CA VAL A 121 -1.90 -11.71 17.43
C VAL A 121 -0.63 -11.23 18.12
N TYR A 122 -0.73 -10.38 19.14
CA TYR A 122 0.42 -9.75 19.77
C TYR A 122 0.55 -10.08 21.25
N GLU A 123 1.80 -10.14 21.72
CA GLU A 123 2.16 -10.26 23.13
C GLU A 123 3.18 -9.19 23.53
N ARG A 124 3.03 -8.65 24.75
CA ARG A 124 3.92 -7.60 25.24
C ARG A 124 5.18 -8.22 25.84
N LEU A 125 6.34 -7.93 25.28
CA LEU A 125 7.63 -8.49 25.67
C LEU A 125 8.70 -7.41 25.90
N CYS A 126 9.76 -7.81 26.61
CA CYS A 126 10.96 -7.01 26.82
C CYS A 126 12.14 -7.69 26.12
N MET A 127 12.57 -7.15 24.97
CA MET A 127 13.46 -7.85 24.03
C MET A 127 14.79 -7.13 23.82
N SER A 128 15.90 -7.86 23.72
CA SER A 128 17.18 -7.27 23.29
C SER A 128 17.24 -7.10 21.77
N SER A 129 18.18 -6.30 21.28
CA SER A 129 18.46 -6.19 19.84
C SER A 129 18.82 -7.53 19.20
N ASP A 130 19.50 -8.42 19.94
CA ASP A 130 19.81 -9.77 19.47
C ASP A 130 18.54 -10.60 19.23
N GLN A 131 17.56 -10.53 20.13
CA GLN A 131 16.31 -11.27 19.95
C GLN A 131 15.50 -10.74 18.77
N ILE A 132 15.43 -9.41 18.61
CA ILE A 132 14.77 -8.76 17.45
C ILE A 132 15.46 -9.19 16.15
N PHE A 133 16.80 -9.20 16.13
CA PHE A 133 17.57 -9.64 14.98
C PHE A 133 17.35 -11.12 14.67
N SER A 134 17.41 -12.01 15.67
CA SER A 134 17.20 -13.45 15.50
C SER A 134 15.83 -13.77 14.91
N ILE A 135 14.77 -13.13 15.40
CA ILE A 135 13.42 -13.30 14.85
C ILE A 135 13.36 -12.78 13.41
N THR A 136 13.87 -11.57 13.17
CA THR A 136 13.84 -10.99 11.81
C THR A 136 14.59 -11.87 10.81
N LYS A 137 15.74 -12.43 11.21
CA LYS A 137 16.59 -13.28 10.38
C LYS A 137 15.90 -14.54 9.90
N GLN A 138 14.92 -15.08 10.65
CA GLN A 138 14.16 -16.27 10.26
C GLN A 138 13.24 -16.02 9.04
N HIS A 139 12.93 -14.75 8.74
CA HIS A 139 11.95 -14.38 7.72
C HIS A 139 12.54 -13.56 6.56
N THR A 140 13.87 -13.46 6.43
CA THR A 140 14.52 -12.73 5.34
C THR A 140 15.78 -13.41 4.80
N SER A 141 16.01 -13.32 3.48
CA SER A 141 17.26 -13.77 2.85
C SER A 141 18.36 -12.71 2.96
N LEU A 142 18.02 -11.46 3.25
CA LEU A 142 18.95 -10.30 3.22
C LEU A 142 20.02 -10.34 4.31
N PHE A 143 19.83 -11.15 5.35
CA PHE A 143 20.67 -11.19 6.55
C PHE A 143 21.12 -12.62 6.94
N GLN A 144 21.02 -13.62 6.04
CA GLN A 144 21.44 -14.99 6.37
C GLN A 144 22.92 -15.07 6.81
N ASP A 145 23.81 -14.36 6.13
CA ASP A 145 25.25 -14.34 6.43
C ASP A 145 25.73 -13.07 7.13
N LYS A 146 24.80 -12.21 7.57
CA LYS A 146 25.14 -10.92 8.19
C LYS A 146 25.12 -11.00 9.71
N LYS A 147 25.97 -10.17 10.33
CA LYS A 147 26.01 -9.98 11.79
C LYS A 147 25.01 -8.90 12.22
N ILE A 148 24.66 -8.90 13.51
CA ILE A 148 23.73 -7.92 14.10
C ILE A 148 24.12 -6.45 13.86
N GLY A 149 25.41 -6.14 13.74
CA GLY A 149 25.89 -4.79 13.43
C GLY A 149 25.32 -4.25 12.12
N ALA A 150 25.29 -5.07 11.07
CA ALA A 150 24.71 -4.71 9.78
C ALA A 150 23.19 -4.48 9.89
N PHE A 151 22.49 -5.33 10.64
CA PHE A 151 21.06 -5.17 10.91
C PHE A 151 20.74 -3.88 11.69
N THR A 152 21.58 -3.53 12.65
CA THR A 152 21.45 -2.31 13.44
C THR A 152 21.63 -1.07 12.57
N GLN A 153 22.62 -1.07 11.68
CA GLN A 153 22.85 0.03 10.73
C GLN A 153 21.69 0.16 9.75
N PHE A 154 21.20 -0.95 9.20
CA PHE A 154 20.01 -0.99 8.35
C PHE A 154 18.78 -0.43 9.07
N SER A 155 18.49 -0.89 10.28
CA SER A 155 17.35 -0.43 11.08
C SER A 155 17.39 1.09 11.29
N LYS A 156 18.58 1.66 11.55
CA LYS A 156 18.77 3.11 11.69
C LYS A 156 18.57 3.84 10.36
N LYS A 157 19.19 3.35 9.28
CA LYS A 157 19.07 3.92 7.92
C LYS A 157 17.61 3.99 7.48
N CYS A 158 16.84 2.93 7.72
CA CYS A 158 15.46 2.80 7.28
C CYS A 158 14.43 3.29 8.32
N GLY A 159 14.87 3.81 9.47
CA GLY A 159 13.99 4.42 10.47
C GLY A 159 13.02 3.44 11.15
N ALA A 160 13.48 2.22 11.45
CA ALA A 160 12.66 1.19 12.08
C ALA A 160 12.01 1.66 13.40
N GLU A 161 10.70 1.43 13.55
CA GLU A 161 9.90 2.05 14.61
C GLU A 161 10.29 1.56 16.00
N TYR A 162 10.66 0.28 16.12
CA TYR A 162 11.10 -0.31 17.40
C TYR A 162 12.30 0.45 18.01
N LEU A 163 13.08 1.19 17.21
CA LEU A 163 14.16 2.02 17.73
C LEU A 163 13.65 3.09 18.70
N LYS A 164 12.40 3.55 18.54
CA LYS A 164 11.72 4.54 19.40
C LYS A 164 11.05 3.93 20.64
N ALA A 165 11.06 2.62 20.79
CA ALA A 165 10.41 1.91 21.90
C ALA A 165 10.98 2.33 23.27
N GLN A 166 10.14 2.25 24.31
CA GLN A 166 10.59 2.41 25.69
C GLN A 166 11.69 1.39 26.00
N THR A 167 12.75 1.84 26.67
CA THR A 167 13.88 1.00 27.02
C THR A 167 13.84 0.59 28.49
N SER A 168 14.22 -0.66 28.74
CA SER A 168 14.50 -1.22 30.06
C SER A 168 15.96 -1.64 30.11
N ARG A 169 16.64 -1.38 31.22
CA ARG A 169 18.05 -1.72 31.41
C ARG A 169 18.14 -2.79 32.49
N LYS A 170 18.67 -3.97 32.14
CA LYS A 170 18.93 -5.05 33.11
C LYS A 170 20.45 -5.25 33.21
N ARG A 171 20.97 -5.30 34.45
CA ARG A 171 22.38 -5.59 34.72
C ARG A 171 22.55 -7.11 34.72
N ILE A 172 23.47 -7.61 33.90
CA ILE A 172 23.85 -9.03 33.89
C ILE A 172 25.36 -9.08 34.05
N GLU A 173 25.81 -9.68 35.16
CA GLU A 173 27.16 -10.09 35.60
C GLU A 173 28.38 -9.18 35.38
N ASN A 174 28.45 -8.36 34.33
CA ASN A 174 29.36 -7.20 34.18
C ASN A 174 28.99 -6.25 33.03
N SER A 175 27.82 -6.41 32.41
CA SER A 175 27.33 -5.56 31.31
C SER A 175 25.90 -5.06 31.56
N ARG A 176 25.58 -3.92 30.95
CA ARG A 176 24.21 -3.40 30.89
C ARG A 176 23.65 -3.72 29.51
N ILE A 177 22.66 -4.61 29.45
CA ILE A 177 21.97 -4.90 28.20
C ILE A 177 20.73 -4.01 28.13
N GLU A 178 20.66 -3.22 27.06
CA GLU A 178 19.45 -2.48 26.72
C GLU A 178 18.42 -3.43 26.12
N ARG A 179 17.20 -3.37 26.65
CA ARG A 179 16.03 -4.11 26.16
C ARG A 179 14.93 -3.13 25.81
N LYS A 180 14.11 -3.49 24.83
CA LYS A 180 13.01 -2.69 24.33
C LYS A 180 11.69 -3.33 24.73
N ILE A 181 10.77 -2.52 25.24
CA ILE A 181 9.41 -2.95 25.58
C ILE A 181 8.57 -2.76 24.32
N ILE A 182 8.12 -3.88 23.75
CA ILE A 182 7.41 -3.93 22.46
C ILE A 182 6.29 -4.96 22.50
N TYR A 183 5.36 -4.84 21.57
CA TYR A 183 4.34 -5.85 21.28
C TYR A 183 4.83 -6.68 20.10
N LEU A 184 5.19 -7.93 20.38
CA LEU A 184 5.69 -8.89 19.41
C LEU A 184 4.52 -9.66 18.79
N MET A 185 4.49 -9.73 17.46
CA MET A 185 3.59 -10.61 16.73
C MET A 185 3.93 -12.09 16.97
N LYS A 186 2.91 -12.90 17.25
CA LYS A 186 3.03 -14.34 17.47
C LYS A 186 3.50 -15.06 16.21
N GLU A 187 4.12 -16.22 16.40
CA GLU A 187 4.87 -16.92 15.37
C GLU A 187 4.07 -17.25 14.11
N LYS A 188 2.86 -17.82 14.26
CA LYS A 188 1.97 -18.14 13.13
C LYS A 188 1.69 -16.92 12.25
N ASP A 189 1.48 -15.76 12.87
CA ASP A 189 1.12 -14.52 12.20
C ASP A 189 2.36 -13.87 11.53
N ARG A 190 3.56 -14.08 12.09
CA ARG A 190 4.83 -13.68 11.46
C ARG A 190 5.08 -14.41 10.15
N VAL A 191 4.88 -15.74 10.15
CA VAL A 191 5.03 -16.56 8.93
C VAL A 191 4.05 -16.10 7.86
N PHE A 192 2.78 -15.92 8.24
CA PHE A 192 1.75 -15.40 7.34
C PHE A 192 2.10 -14.02 6.76
N LEU A 193 2.57 -13.09 7.60
CA LEU A 193 3.00 -11.77 7.17
C LEU A 193 4.19 -11.84 6.20
N ALA A 194 5.23 -12.64 6.51
CA ALA A 194 6.40 -12.80 5.65
C ALA A 194 6.01 -13.34 4.28
N HIS A 195 5.18 -14.39 4.25
CA HIS A 195 4.60 -14.95 3.03
C HIS A 195 3.82 -13.90 2.23
N ASN A 196 3.00 -13.10 2.91
CA ASN A 196 2.22 -12.06 2.26
C ASN A 196 3.07 -10.96 1.62
N LEU A 197 4.14 -10.55 2.31
CA LEU A 197 5.05 -9.52 1.82
C LEU A 197 5.89 -10.06 0.65
N ALA A 198 6.40 -11.30 0.76
CA ALA A 198 7.19 -11.95 -0.29
C ALA A 198 6.38 -12.10 -1.59
N ASN A 199 5.11 -12.50 -1.48
CA ASN A 199 4.23 -12.76 -2.62
C ASN A 199 3.43 -11.53 -3.09
N TYR A 200 3.72 -10.32 -2.58
CA TYR A 200 2.95 -9.13 -2.92
C TYR A 200 3.00 -8.79 -4.42
N GLN A 201 4.17 -8.95 -5.06
CA GLN A 201 4.33 -8.72 -6.50
C GLN A 201 3.50 -9.73 -7.31
N LYS A 202 3.55 -11.03 -6.99
CA LYS A 202 2.72 -12.06 -7.65
C LYS A 202 1.21 -11.75 -7.52
N ARG A 203 0.76 -11.23 -6.36
CA ARG A 203 -0.64 -10.80 -6.18
C ARG A 203 -1.00 -9.58 -7.02
N TYR A 204 -0.08 -8.63 -7.13
CA TYR A 204 -0.29 -7.46 -7.96
C TYR A 204 -0.41 -7.86 -9.43
N GLU A 205 0.46 -8.73 -9.91
CA GLU A 205 0.39 -9.31 -11.25
C GLU A 205 -0.93 -10.06 -11.46
N GLY A 206 -1.32 -10.92 -10.52
CA GLY A 206 -2.62 -11.61 -10.57
C GLY A 206 -3.82 -10.66 -10.58
N TYR A 207 -3.75 -9.52 -9.87
CA TYR A 207 -4.77 -8.48 -9.96
C TYR A 207 -4.84 -7.86 -11.37
N ILE A 208 -3.69 -7.56 -11.99
CA ILE A 208 -3.64 -7.03 -13.35
C ILE A 208 -4.15 -8.07 -14.36
N ASP A 209 -3.79 -9.34 -14.22
CA ASP A 209 -4.27 -10.41 -15.10
C ASP A 209 -5.79 -10.60 -14.97
N ASN A 210 -6.34 -10.53 -13.77
CA ASN A 210 -7.79 -10.55 -13.56
C ASN A 210 -8.49 -9.38 -14.27
N LEU A 211 -7.91 -8.17 -14.24
CA LEU A 211 -8.44 -7.05 -15.03
C LEU A 211 -8.44 -7.34 -16.53
N LYS A 212 -7.38 -7.98 -17.05
CA LYS A 212 -7.33 -8.38 -18.48
C LYS A 212 -8.42 -9.40 -18.81
N ILE A 213 -8.65 -10.38 -17.94
CA ILE A 213 -9.73 -11.37 -18.07
C ILE A 213 -11.11 -10.66 -18.07
N ASP A 214 -11.28 -9.64 -17.22
CA ASP A 214 -12.48 -8.80 -17.16
C ASP A 214 -12.63 -7.84 -18.36
N GLY A 215 -11.75 -7.94 -19.35
CA GLY A 215 -11.81 -7.18 -20.61
C GLY A 215 -11.20 -5.78 -20.53
N PHE A 216 -10.43 -5.48 -19.48
CA PHE A 216 -9.71 -4.21 -19.39
C PHE A 216 -8.47 -4.22 -20.30
N GLU A 217 -8.25 -3.08 -20.96
CA GLU A 217 -6.97 -2.75 -21.58
C GLU A 217 -6.06 -2.07 -20.55
N ILE A 218 -4.89 -2.66 -20.30
CA ILE A 218 -3.94 -2.17 -19.31
C ILE A 218 -2.93 -1.26 -20.01
N ILE A 219 -3.03 0.03 -19.72
CA ILE A 219 -2.24 1.08 -20.36
C ILE A 219 -1.32 1.72 -19.31
N GLY A 220 -0.07 1.97 -19.67
CA GLY A 220 0.91 2.62 -18.83
C GLY A 220 1.16 4.05 -19.25
N TYR A 221 1.43 4.92 -18.28
CA TYR A 221 1.86 6.28 -18.55
C TYR A 221 3.08 6.65 -17.70
N ALA A 222 4.07 7.26 -18.34
CA ALA A 222 5.24 7.80 -17.69
C ALA A 222 5.50 9.24 -18.15
N ARG A 223 6.10 10.07 -17.30
CA ARG A 223 6.54 11.40 -17.69
C ARG A 223 7.85 11.78 -17.04
N LYS A 224 8.50 12.79 -17.61
CA LYS A 224 9.63 13.46 -16.98
C LYS A 224 9.50 14.97 -17.04
N SER A 225 9.83 15.62 -15.92
CA SER A 225 9.90 17.08 -15.85
C SER A 225 11.02 17.62 -16.75
N PRO A 226 10.85 18.83 -17.32
CA PRO A 226 11.96 19.61 -17.83
C PRO A 226 13.02 19.79 -16.74
N GLY A 227 14.29 19.75 -17.12
CA GLY A 227 15.41 19.88 -16.19
C GLY A 227 16.75 19.76 -16.90
N GLU A 228 17.83 20.04 -16.18
CA GLU A 228 19.21 20.10 -16.68
C GLU A 228 19.79 18.75 -17.14
N LEU A 229 19.03 17.66 -16.99
CA LEU A 229 19.45 16.36 -17.49
C LEU A 229 19.67 16.41 -19.01
N LEU A 230 20.85 15.95 -19.42
CA LEU A 230 21.16 15.63 -20.82
C LEU A 230 20.13 14.65 -21.38
N ASN A 231 19.95 14.67 -22.70
CA ASN A 231 18.96 13.84 -23.39
C ASN A 231 19.11 12.35 -23.07
N ASP A 232 20.35 11.85 -22.95
CA ASP A 232 20.61 10.44 -22.61
C ASP A 232 20.17 10.09 -21.18
N GLY A 233 20.42 10.96 -20.21
CA GLY A 233 19.97 10.77 -18.83
C GLY A 233 18.44 10.80 -18.72
N ARG A 234 17.77 11.60 -19.55
CA ARG A 234 16.30 11.61 -19.65
C ARG A 234 15.78 10.33 -20.30
N LYS A 235 16.39 9.89 -21.40
CA LYS A 235 16.08 8.63 -22.09
C LYS A 235 16.21 7.45 -21.14
N ALA A 236 17.33 7.33 -20.42
CA ALA A 236 17.56 6.27 -19.44
C ALA A 236 16.49 6.26 -18.33
N ASN A 237 16.11 7.42 -17.81
CA ASN A 237 15.06 7.53 -16.80
C ASN A 237 13.69 7.07 -17.31
N LEU A 238 13.30 7.52 -18.51
CA LEU A 238 12.03 7.10 -19.12
C LEU A 238 12.05 5.61 -19.43
N GLN A 239 13.15 5.08 -19.96
CA GLN A 239 13.29 3.65 -20.21
C GLN A 239 13.16 2.83 -18.91
N ASN A 240 13.74 3.30 -17.81
CA ASN A 240 13.58 2.66 -16.50
C ASN A 240 12.12 2.66 -16.02
N MET A 241 11.36 3.73 -16.30
CA MET A 241 9.93 3.80 -15.98
C MET A 241 9.12 2.85 -16.89
N ILE A 242 9.44 2.80 -18.18
CA ILE A 242 8.81 1.90 -19.15
C ILE A 242 9.05 0.44 -18.73
N ASN A 243 10.29 0.05 -18.44
CA ASN A 243 10.62 -1.30 -18.00
C ASN A 243 9.88 -1.64 -16.70
N CYS A 244 9.76 -0.70 -15.76
CA CYS A 244 8.98 -0.90 -14.54
C CYS A 244 7.50 -1.19 -14.84
N LEU A 245 6.87 -0.40 -15.71
CA LEU A 245 5.47 -0.61 -16.12
C LEU A 245 5.31 -1.94 -16.87
N LYS A 246 6.27 -2.29 -17.74
CA LYS A 246 6.21 -3.50 -18.55
C LYS A 246 6.39 -4.77 -17.73
N GLU A 247 7.47 -4.84 -16.96
CA GLU A 247 7.89 -6.03 -16.23
C GLU A 247 7.02 -6.25 -14.98
N ARG A 248 6.67 -5.18 -14.25
CA ARG A 248 6.02 -5.32 -12.95
C ARG A 248 4.51 -5.12 -12.98
N SER A 249 4.03 -4.31 -13.92
CA SER A 249 2.60 -4.00 -14.05
C SER A 249 1.97 -4.63 -15.29
N LEU A 250 2.71 -5.52 -15.98
CA LEU A 250 2.27 -6.30 -17.15
C LEU A 250 1.58 -5.45 -18.23
N VAL A 251 1.99 -4.19 -18.35
CA VAL A 251 1.37 -3.21 -19.25
C VAL A 251 1.67 -3.58 -20.71
N GLU A 252 0.69 -3.42 -21.59
CA GLU A 252 0.83 -3.72 -23.02
C GLU A 252 1.21 -2.50 -23.83
N LEU A 253 0.55 -1.37 -23.59
CA LEU A 253 0.78 -0.10 -24.28
C LEU A 253 1.28 0.94 -23.28
N ILE A 254 2.44 1.55 -23.55
CA ILE A 254 3.05 2.53 -22.64
C ILE A 254 3.24 3.85 -23.36
N TYR A 255 2.63 4.91 -22.85
CA TYR A 255 2.73 6.26 -23.39
C TYR A 255 3.62 7.13 -22.51
N VAL A 256 4.36 8.05 -23.12
CA VAL A 256 5.34 8.86 -22.40
C VAL A 256 5.26 10.34 -22.71
N SER A 257 5.49 11.18 -21.70
CA SER A 257 5.73 12.62 -21.87
C SER A 257 7.15 12.99 -21.43
N PRO A 258 8.08 13.20 -22.38
CA PRO A 258 9.49 13.31 -22.05
C PRO A 258 9.87 14.63 -21.35
N GLN A 259 9.14 15.72 -21.61
CA GLN A 259 9.44 17.05 -21.09
C GLN A 259 8.16 17.81 -20.78
N CYS A 260 7.54 17.49 -19.65
CA CYS A 260 6.32 18.16 -19.23
C CYS A 260 6.32 18.40 -17.72
N LEU A 261 5.85 19.54 -17.24
CA LEU A 261 5.71 19.79 -15.81
C LEU A 261 4.56 18.96 -15.22
N ALA A 262 4.69 18.53 -13.96
CA ALA A 262 3.66 17.70 -13.35
C ALA A 262 2.36 18.47 -13.12
N GLY A 263 2.44 19.79 -12.95
CA GLY A 263 1.29 20.68 -12.79
C GLY A 263 0.70 21.22 -14.09
N SER A 264 1.31 20.95 -15.26
CA SER A 264 0.71 21.37 -16.53
C SER A 264 -0.45 20.45 -16.93
N PRO A 265 -1.53 21.02 -17.49
CA PRO A 265 -2.72 20.27 -17.90
C PRO A 265 -2.38 19.06 -18.74
N ILE A 266 -2.92 17.88 -18.39
CA ILE A 266 -2.69 16.63 -19.16
C ILE A 266 -3.08 16.80 -20.64
N ALA A 267 -4.18 17.51 -20.90
CA ALA A 267 -4.70 17.73 -22.25
C ALA A 267 -3.74 18.52 -23.17
N SER A 268 -2.87 19.36 -22.60
CA SER A 268 -1.97 20.24 -23.39
C SER A 268 -0.54 19.71 -23.52
N ARG A 269 -0.25 18.50 -23.02
CA ARG A 269 1.12 17.95 -23.03
C ARG A 269 1.50 17.43 -24.40
N ASP A 270 2.78 17.57 -24.77
CA ASP A 270 3.32 17.02 -26.02
C ASP A 270 2.55 17.49 -27.29
N MET A 271 1.97 18.69 -27.27
CA MET A 271 1.37 19.29 -28.46
C MET A 271 2.44 19.58 -29.54
N PRO A 272 2.11 19.53 -30.85
CA PRO A 272 3.08 19.57 -31.95
C PRO A 272 4.03 20.78 -31.95
N ASN A 273 3.61 21.89 -31.35
CA ASN A 273 4.41 23.11 -31.28
C ASN A 273 5.33 23.17 -30.04
N ALA A 274 5.33 22.16 -29.16
CA ALA A 274 5.89 22.26 -27.82
C ALA A 274 7.22 21.49 -27.59
N VAL A 275 7.49 20.32 -28.19
CA VAL A 275 8.75 19.58 -27.97
C VAL A 275 9.00 18.61 -29.14
N LYS A 276 10.27 18.38 -29.51
CA LYS A 276 10.68 17.22 -30.34
C LYS A 276 10.06 15.96 -29.77
N GLU A 277 9.26 15.29 -30.57
CA GLU A 277 8.44 14.15 -30.18
C GLU A 277 9.24 13.05 -29.44
N PRO A 278 8.58 12.26 -28.56
CA PRO A 278 9.17 11.06 -27.96
C PRO A 278 9.68 10.06 -29.00
N GLU A 279 9.24 10.16 -30.25
CA GLU A 279 9.74 9.42 -31.41
C GLU A 279 11.24 9.63 -31.63
N THR A 280 11.78 10.79 -31.26
CA THR A 280 13.22 11.09 -31.39
C THR A 280 14.09 10.43 -30.33
N MET A 281 13.51 9.94 -29.23
CA MET A 281 14.28 9.34 -28.13
C MET A 281 14.53 7.84 -28.31
N GLU A 282 13.91 7.17 -29.29
CA GLU A 282 14.04 5.72 -29.54
C GLU A 282 13.89 4.91 -28.23
N LEU A 283 12.73 5.06 -27.58
CA LEU A 283 12.39 4.33 -26.34
C LEU A 283 11.75 2.99 -26.68
N ASN A 284 12.31 1.91 -26.13
CA ASN A 284 11.76 0.56 -26.35
C ASN A 284 10.40 0.44 -25.68
N TYR A 285 9.44 -0.20 -26.37
CA TYR A 285 8.06 -0.44 -25.91
C TYR A 285 7.20 0.82 -25.70
N CYS A 286 7.66 1.98 -26.18
CA CYS A 286 6.87 3.21 -26.20
C CYS A 286 5.84 3.16 -27.33
N ALA A 287 4.56 3.34 -26.98
CA ALA A 287 3.43 3.37 -27.90
C ALA A 287 3.07 4.80 -28.38
N GLY A 288 3.72 5.84 -27.84
CA GLY A 288 3.54 7.22 -28.28
C GLY A 288 3.58 8.26 -27.16
N SER A 289 3.12 9.46 -27.48
CA SER A 289 3.10 10.62 -26.58
C SER A 289 1.84 10.67 -25.71
N THR A 290 1.72 11.70 -24.86
CA THR A 290 0.44 11.98 -24.18
C THR A 290 -0.69 12.22 -25.17
N GLN A 291 -0.44 12.86 -26.32
CA GLN A 291 -1.49 13.09 -27.32
C GLN A 291 -1.95 11.79 -27.98
N THR A 292 -1.03 10.84 -28.20
CA THR A 292 -1.38 9.50 -28.67
C THR A 292 -2.24 8.75 -27.64
N LEU A 293 -1.91 8.86 -26.35
CA LEU A 293 -2.74 8.31 -25.27
C LEU A 293 -4.15 8.91 -25.28
N LEU A 294 -4.28 10.23 -25.33
CA LEU A 294 -5.58 10.90 -25.30
C LEU A 294 -6.42 10.52 -26.52
N SER A 295 -5.80 10.43 -27.69
CA SER A 295 -6.45 9.96 -28.92
C SER A 295 -6.94 8.52 -28.79
N LYS A 296 -6.10 7.64 -28.23
CA LYS A 296 -6.47 6.25 -27.93
C LYS A 296 -7.64 6.18 -26.97
N LEU A 297 -7.63 6.95 -25.86
CA LEU A 297 -8.74 6.98 -24.89
C LEU A 297 -10.04 7.49 -25.52
N SER A 298 -9.95 8.49 -26.40
CA SER A 298 -11.10 9.05 -27.12
C SER A 298 -11.75 8.04 -28.05
N ALA A 299 -10.94 7.20 -28.71
CA ALA A 299 -11.40 6.19 -29.64
C ALA A 299 -11.71 4.83 -28.98
N ASN A 300 -11.37 4.64 -27.70
CA ASN A 300 -11.45 3.33 -27.07
C ASN A 300 -12.87 3.01 -26.60
N ILE A 301 -13.35 1.83 -26.99
CA ILE A 301 -14.61 1.26 -26.51
C ILE A 301 -14.41 0.32 -25.32
N LYS A 302 -13.18 -0.17 -25.09
CA LYS A 302 -12.87 -1.08 -23.99
C LYS A 302 -12.65 -0.31 -22.70
N LYS A 303 -12.89 -0.97 -21.56
CA LYS A 303 -12.50 -0.45 -20.25
C LYS A 303 -10.99 -0.32 -20.19
N VAL A 304 -10.49 0.74 -19.57
CA VAL A 304 -9.07 1.04 -19.44
C VAL A 304 -8.70 1.12 -17.96
N CYS A 305 -7.61 0.44 -17.62
CA CYS A 305 -6.87 0.66 -16.38
C CYS A 305 -5.57 1.40 -16.72
N LEU A 306 -5.43 2.63 -16.23
CA LEU A 306 -4.22 3.41 -16.42
C LEU A 306 -3.24 3.18 -15.27
N VAL A 307 -2.04 2.68 -15.56
CA VAL A 307 -0.99 2.41 -14.58
C VAL A 307 0.10 3.48 -14.65
N ILE A 308 0.45 4.03 -13.49
CA ILE A 308 1.50 5.04 -13.32
C ILE A 308 2.45 4.64 -12.18
N VAL A 309 3.70 5.11 -12.22
CA VAL A 309 4.72 4.74 -11.21
C VAL A 309 4.59 5.58 -9.94
N ASP A 310 4.17 6.83 -10.05
CA ASP A 310 3.98 7.76 -8.93
C ASP A 310 2.89 8.80 -9.26
N TYR A 311 2.40 9.49 -8.22
CA TYR A 311 1.34 10.51 -8.37
C TYR A 311 1.74 11.63 -9.33
N ALA A 312 2.95 12.17 -9.13
CA ALA A 312 3.49 13.22 -9.98
C ALA A 312 3.77 12.74 -11.41
N GLY A 313 3.87 11.42 -11.63
CA GLY A 313 3.95 10.78 -12.93
C GLY A 313 2.69 10.94 -13.77
N LEU A 314 1.54 11.22 -13.15
CA LEU A 314 0.33 11.60 -13.88
C LEU A 314 0.09 13.11 -13.81
N SER A 315 -0.20 13.67 -12.63
CA SER A 315 -0.34 15.11 -12.43
C SER A 315 -0.20 15.45 -10.96
N THR A 316 0.30 16.66 -10.67
CA THR A 316 0.26 17.23 -9.31
C THR A 316 -0.99 18.07 -9.05
N ASN A 317 -1.88 18.17 -10.03
CA ASN A 317 -3.14 18.91 -9.93
C ASN A 317 -4.33 17.93 -9.85
N PRO A 318 -4.98 17.80 -8.69
CA PRO A 318 -6.22 17.04 -8.48
C PRO A 318 -7.31 17.25 -9.55
N ASP A 319 -7.55 18.50 -9.94
CA ASP A 319 -8.63 18.85 -10.89
C ASP A 319 -8.35 18.32 -12.28
N ASP A 320 -7.06 18.19 -12.62
CA ASP A 320 -6.57 17.67 -13.87
C ASP A 320 -6.82 16.16 -13.98
N ILE A 321 -6.64 15.42 -12.86
CA ILE A 321 -6.97 14.00 -12.75
C ILE A 321 -8.48 13.79 -12.87
N ARG A 322 -9.26 14.61 -12.17
CA ARG A 322 -10.73 14.59 -12.23
C ARG A 322 -11.22 14.86 -13.65
N THR A 323 -10.65 15.85 -14.32
CA THR A 323 -10.98 16.22 -15.70
C THR A 323 -10.63 15.09 -16.67
N LEU A 324 -9.44 14.49 -16.54
CA LEU A 324 -9.04 13.34 -17.36
C LEU A 324 -10.06 12.19 -17.24
N VAL A 325 -10.37 11.78 -16.02
CA VAL A 325 -11.34 10.69 -15.79
C VAL A 325 -12.71 11.10 -16.30
N SER A 326 -13.18 12.32 -16.02
CA SER A 326 -14.48 12.80 -16.51
C SER A 326 -14.60 12.74 -18.03
N ASN A 327 -13.57 13.18 -18.76
CA ASN A 327 -13.59 13.27 -20.22
C ASN A 327 -13.55 11.91 -20.93
N TYR A 328 -12.97 10.88 -20.30
CA TYR A 328 -12.80 9.56 -20.90
C TYR A 328 -13.56 8.52 -20.09
N SER A 329 -14.79 8.19 -20.51
CA SER A 329 -15.64 7.19 -19.84
C SER A 329 -15.03 5.80 -19.80
N CYS A 330 -14.22 5.45 -20.81
CA CYS A 330 -13.47 4.20 -20.85
C CYS A 330 -12.45 4.06 -19.71
N LEU A 331 -11.97 5.16 -19.12
CA LEU A 331 -11.02 5.14 -18.01
C LEU A 331 -11.76 4.83 -16.70
N GLU A 332 -11.69 3.57 -16.30
CA GLU A 332 -12.43 3.01 -15.16
C GLU A 332 -11.62 2.96 -13.87
N CYS A 333 -10.29 2.87 -13.97
CA CYS A 333 -9.42 2.97 -12.81
C CYS A 333 -8.01 3.46 -13.15
N ILE A 334 -7.35 3.99 -12.13
CA ILE A 334 -5.94 4.38 -12.13
C ILE A 334 -5.23 3.57 -11.06
N VAL A 335 -4.14 2.90 -11.43
CA VAL A 335 -3.25 2.17 -10.54
C VAL A 335 -1.96 2.95 -10.38
N VAL A 336 -1.55 3.21 -9.14
CA VAL A 336 -0.28 3.85 -8.80
C VAL A 336 0.67 2.78 -8.24
N ASP A 337 1.60 2.30 -9.06
CA ASP A 337 2.63 1.31 -8.71
C ASP A 337 3.82 1.99 -8.00
N ARG A 338 3.62 2.30 -6.71
CA ARG A 338 4.68 2.85 -5.85
C ARG A 338 5.49 1.78 -5.15
N PHE A 339 5.54 0.55 -5.67
CA PHE A 339 6.13 -0.57 -4.96
C PHE A 339 7.63 -0.39 -4.70
N ARG A 340 8.39 0.19 -5.63
CA ARG A 340 9.82 0.50 -5.41
C ARG A 340 10.04 1.40 -4.20
N GLU A 341 9.11 2.31 -3.93
CA GLU A 341 9.25 3.30 -2.85
C GLU A 341 8.58 2.86 -1.56
N THR A 342 7.44 2.18 -1.65
CA THR A 342 6.55 1.92 -0.51
C THR A 342 6.20 0.45 -0.31
N GLY A 343 6.61 -0.43 -1.23
CA GLY A 343 6.19 -1.84 -1.25
C GLY A 343 4.71 -2.04 -1.62
N LYS A 344 4.00 -0.99 -2.05
CA LYS A 344 2.54 -1.01 -2.25
C LYS A 344 2.14 -0.44 -3.61
N TYR A 345 0.99 -0.89 -4.09
CA TYR A 345 0.24 -0.27 -5.18
C TYR A 345 -1.08 0.26 -4.63
N GLU A 346 -1.64 1.27 -5.29
CA GLU A 346 -2.91 1.87 -4.91
C GLU A 346 -3.85 1.92 -6.11
N VAL A 347 -5.12 1.61 -5.90
CA VAL A 347 -6.14 1.55 -6.97
C VAL A 347 -7.22 2.61 -6.71
N TYR A 348 -7.42 3.46 -7.71
CA TYR A 348 -8.38 4.54 -7.69
C TYR A 348 -9.43 4.28 -8.78
N SER A 349 -10.64 3.89 -8.40
CA SER A 349 -11.73 3.72 -9.36
C SER A 349 -12.28 5.06 -9.83
N ARG A 350 -12.81 5.10 -11.04
CA ARG A 350 -13.52 6.23 -11.64
C ARG A 350 -14.54 6.83 -10.67
N SER A 351 -15.42 5.99 -10.13
CA SER A 351 -16.46 6.40 -9.19
C SER A 351 -15.91 7.11 -7.95
N LYS A 352 -14.78 6.63 -7.39
CA LYS A 352 -14.14 7.25 -6.22
C LYS A 352 -13.53 8.61 -6.56
N ILE A 353 -12.85 8.70 -7.71
CA ILE A 353 -12.25 9.95 -8.18
C ILE A 353 -13.33 11.01 -8.43
N LEU A 354 -14.45 10.64 -9.05
CA LEU A 354 -15.52 11.59 -9.37
C LEU A 354 -16.36 11.99 -8.15
N ASN A 355 -16.52 11.12 -7.16
CA ASN A 355 -17.46 11.37 -6.06
C ASN A 355 -16.80 11.82 -4.75
N ASN A 356 -15.48 11.70 -4.59
CA ASN A 356 -14.83 12.02 -3.32
C ASN A 356 -13.41 12.60 -3.48
N ASP A 357 -13.28 13.89 -3.14
CA ASP A 357 -12.02 14.65 -3.19
C ASP A 357 -10.91 14.10 -2.29
N SER A 358 -11.24 13.32 -1.25
CA SER A 358 -10.23 12.73 -0.39
C SER A 358 -9.27 11.81 -1.15
N TYR A 359 -9.75 11.16 -2.22
CA TYR A 359 -8.94 10.30 -3.07
C TYR A 359 -7.98 11.05 -3.99
N LEU A 360 -8.19 12.35 -4.17
CA LEU A 360 -7.30 13.19 -4.98
C LEU A 360 -6.21 13.88 -4.15
N LYS A 361 -6.32 13.90 -2.82
CA LYS A 361 -5.31 14.48 -1.92
C LYS A 361 -3.89 13.95 -2.18
N PRO A 362 -3.66 12.65 -2.45
CA PRO A 362 -2.33 12.15 -2.78
C PRO A 362 -1.76 12.73 -4.07
N PHE A 363 -2.59 13.17 -5.02
CA PHE A 363 -2.12 13.83 -6.24
C PHE A 363 -1.72 15.29 -6.00
N ALA A 364 -2.14 15.92 -4.91
CA ALA A 364 -1.69 17.26 -4.52
C ALA A 364 -0.27 17.27 -3.92
N CYS A 365 0.68 16.56 -4.55
CA CYS A 365 2.07 16.46 -4.14
C CYS A 365 2.83 17.76 -4.42
N ARG A 366 2.65 18.81 -3.59
CA ARG A 366 3.50 20.02 -3.60
C ARG A 366 4.84 19.85 -2.87
N LYS A 367 5.12 18.68 -2.30
CA LYS A 367 6.40 18.42 -1.62
C LYS A 367 7.41 17.89 -2.62
N ALA A 368 8.56 18.57 -2.71
CA ALA A 368 9.71 18.09 -3.46
C ALA A 368 10.08 16.67 -3.01
N LEU A 369 10.31 15.77 -3.96
CA LEU A 369 10.90 14.47 -3.66
C LEU A 369 12.25 14.73 -2.95
N PRO A 370 12.58 13.98 -1.89
CA PRO A 370 13.90 14.08 -1.28
C PRO A 370 14.96 13.82 -2.36
N HIS A 371 15.90 14.74 -2.47
CA HIS A 371 16.99 14.70 -3.43
C HIS A 371 17.70 13.35 -3.30
N ARG A 372 17.63 12.50 -4.34
CA ARG A 372 18.53 11.35 -4.42
C ARG A 372 19.91 11.93 -4.71
N SER A 373 20.76 11.98 -3.69
CA SER A 373 22.18 12.28 -3.85
C SER A 373 22.81 11.18 -4.73
N LYS A 374 23.75 11.62 -5.57
CA LYS A 374 24.42 10.86 -6.64
C LYS A 374 24.94 9.49 -6.23
#